data_AF-A0A0K6I837-F1
#
_entry.id   AF-A0A0K6I837-F1
#
_cell.length_a   1.000
_cell.length_b   1.000
_cell.length_c   1.000
_cell.angle_alpha   90.00
_cell.angle_beta   90.00
_cell.angle_gamma   90.00
#
_symmetry.space_group_name_H-M   'P 1'
#
loop_
_entity.id
_entity.type
_entity.pdbx_description
1 polymer ?
#
loop_
_entity_poly.entity_id
_entity_poly.type
_entity_poly.pdbx_seq_one_letter_code
_entity_poly.pdbx_strand_id
1 'polypeptide(L)'
;MMPHGLSVAFLLGFGAGLLAVAYQGYQVGELPAGTSFWRAYRPNREDNPLAFHFFLLLYVCAGLALCVWGLLALLGMAPDLKWR
;
A
#
# COMPACT_ATOMS: atom_id res chain seq x y z
N MET A 1 -23.30 -3.94 3.31
CA MET A 1 -22.64 -3.50 2.06
C MET A 1 -22.20 -2.06 2.28
N MET A 2 -20.90 -1.76 2.13
CA MET A 2 -20.47 -0.36 2.16
C MET A 2 -21.08 0.40 0.97
N PRO A 3 -21.40 1.70 1.11
CA PRO A 3 -21.79 2.50 -0.03
C PRO A 3 -20.67 2.48 -1.07
N HIS A 4 -21.02 2.28 -2.35
CA HIS A 4 -20.09 2.18 -3.48
C HIS A 4 -19.00 3.27 -3.46
N GLY A 5 -19.40 4.54 -3.29
CA GLY A 5 -18.47 5.67 -3.22
C GLY A 5 -17.49 5.60 -2.05
N LEU A 6 -17.90 5.03 -0.91
CA LEU A 6 -17.04 4.88 0.27
C LEU A 6 -16.01 3.76 0.04
N SER A 7 -16.42 2.65 -0.58
CA SER A 7 -15.51 1.57 -0.99
C SER A 7 -14.44 2.08 -1.96
N VAL A 8 -14.84 2.85 -2.97
CA VAL A 8 -13.91 3.44 -3.96
C VAL A 8 -12.95 4.42 -3.29
N ALA A 9 -13.47 5.34 -2.47
CA ALA A 9 -12.64 6.31 -1.75
C ALA A 9 -11.64 5.61 -0.82
N PHE A 10 -12.05 4.53 -0.16
CA PHE A 10 -11.17 3.73 0.68
C PHE A 10 -10.05 3.05 -0.13
N LEU A 11 -10.37 2.40 -1.25
CA LEU A 11 -9.39 1.74 -2.11
C LEU A 11 -8.37 2.71 -2.69
N LEU A 12 -8.84 3.84 -3.22
CA LEU A 12 -7.97 4.87 -3.79
C LEU A 12 -7.14 5.56 -2.71
N GLY A 13 -7.75 5.93 -1.59
CA GLY A 13 -7.06 6.58 -0.47
C GLY A 13 -6.01 5.68 0.16
N PHE A 14 -6.34 4.40 0.40
CA PHE A 14 -5.40 3.43 0.97
C PHE A 14 -4.29 3.07 -0.02
N GLY A 15 -4.62 2.89 -1.31
CA GLY A 15 -3.64 2.65 -2.37
C GLY A 15 -2.65 3.81 -2.53
N ALA A 16 -3.16 5.05 -2.57
CA ALA A 16 -2.33 6.25 -2.61
C ALA A 16 -1.47 6.40 -1.35
N GLY A 17 -2.01 6.06 -0.18
CA GLY A 17 -1.26 6.05 1.08
C GLY A 17 -0.07 5.08 1.05
N LEU A 18 -0.27 3.85 0.57
CA LEU A 18 0.83 2.89 0.42
C LEU A 18 1.90 3.36 -0.56
N LEU A 19 1.50 3.98 -1.67
CA LEU A 19 2.43 4.56 -2.64
C LEU A 19 3.21 5.74 -2.05
N ALA A 20 2.56 6.58 -1.25
CA ALA A 20 3.23 7.68 -0.55
C ALA A 20 4.27 7.15 0.45
N VAL A 21 3.94 6.09 1.21
CA VAL A 21 4.89 5.43 2.11
C VAL A 21 6.05 4.80 1.34
N ALA A 22 5.79 4.15 0.21
CA ALA A 22 6.83 3.59 -0.64
C ALA A 22 7.77 4.69 -1.18
N TYR A 23 7.20 5.80 -1.66
CA TYR A 23 7.96 6.93 -2.18
C TYR A 23 8.83 7.58 -1.09
N GLN A 24 8.26 7.81 0.08
CA GLN A 24 9.01 8.34 1.22
C GLN A 24 10.12 7.37 1.66
N GLY A 25 9.83 6.07 1.72
CA GLY A 25 10.82 5.06 2.08
C GLY A 25 11.93 4.92 1.05
N TYR A 26 11.63 5.14 -0.23
CA TYR A 26 12.62 5.21 -1.30
C TYR A 26 13.57 6.42 -1.14
N GLN A 27 13.02 7.59 -0.80
CA GLN A 27 13.80 8.82 -0.60
C GLN A 27 14.70 8.74 0.64
N VAL A 28 14.17 8.20 1.74
CA VAL A 28 14.88 8.10 3.02
C VAL A 28 15.83 6.89 3.05
N GLY A 29 15.61 5.90 2.20
CA GLY A 29 16.35 4.64 2.22
C GLY A 29 15.92 3.69 3.35
N GLU A 30 14.84 4.01 4.06
CA GLU A 30 14.26 3.20 5.13
C GLU A 30 12.77 2.98 4.90
N LEU A 31 12.31 1.73 4.98
CA LEU A 31 10.89 1.39 4.88
C LEU A 31 10.33 0.98 6.23
N PRO A 32 9.19 1.53 6.68
CA PRO A 32 8.51 1.03 7.87
C PRO A 32 7.81 -0.30 7.53
N ALA A 33 8.51 -1.43 7.71
CA ALA A 33 8.01 -2.78 7.42
C ALA A 33 7.31 -3.44 8.63
N GLY A 34 6.69 -2.62 9.49
CA GLY A 34 5.86 -3.06 10.62
C GLY A 34 6.49 -2.88 12.01
N THR A 35 5.64 -3.03 13.02
CA THR A 35 6.02 -3.11 14.43
C THR A 35 6.19 -4.58 14.81
N SER A 36 7.43 -5.05 14.96
CA SER A 36 7.64 -6.15 15.88
C SER A 36 7.32 -5.60 17.28
N PHE A 37 6.65 -6.37 18.13
CA PHE A 37 6.05 -5.96 19.41
C PHE A 37 6.89 -5.03 20.33
N TRP A 38 8.19 -4.87 20.10
CA TRP A 38 9.08 -3.94 20.81
C TRP A 38 10.05 -3.11 19.92
N ARG A 39 10.07 -3.27 18.59
CA ARG A 39 10.92 -2.50 17.66
C ARG A 39 10.32 -2.45 16.27
N ALA A 40 10.19 -1.23 15.72
CA ALA A 40 9.82 -1.05 14.32
C ALA A 40 10.91 -1.67 13.43
N TYR A 41 10.59 -2.72 12.68
CA TYR A 41 11.53 -3.30 11.73
C TYR A 41 11.61 -2.36 10.54
N ARG A 42 12.75 -1.68 10.42
CA ARG A 42 13.05 -0.76 9.32
C ARG A 42 14.18 -1.35 8.48
N PRO A 43 13.87 -2.15 7.45
CA PRO A 43 14.87 -2.50 6.46
C PRO A 43 15.45 -1.21 5.88
N ASN A 44 16.76 -1.05 6.02
CA ASN A 44 17.53 0.03 5.44
C ASN A 44 18.23 -0.48 4.18
N ARG A 45 18.32 0.37 3.16
CA ARG A 45 19.01 0.09 1.90
C ARG A 45 20.47 -0.32 2.10
N GLU A 46 21.13 0.19 3.14
CA GLU A 46 22.54 -0.08 3.42
C GLU A 46 22.76 -1.40 4.18
N ASP A 47 21.95 -1.67 5.21
CA ASP A 47 22.08 -2.89 6.03
C ASP A 47 21.56 -4.15 5.32
N ASN A 48 20.41 -4.05 4.65
CA ASN A 48 19.79 -5.19 3.99
C ASN A 48 19.05 -4.74 2.71
N PRO A 49 19.79 -4.54 1.59
CA PRO A 49 19.22 -4.01 0.37
C PRO A 49 18.15 -4.93 -0.23
N LEU A 50 18.27 -6.25 -0.07
CA LEU A 50 17.28 -7.20 -0.58
C LEU A 50 15.96 -7.06 0.17
N ALA A 51 15.99 -7.02 1.49
CA ALA A 51 14.78 -6.81 2.29
C ALA A 51 14.14 -5.46 1.97
N PHE A 52 14.94 -4.39 1.88
CA PHE A 52 14.46 -3.07 1.50
C PHE A 52 13.72 -3.07 0.15
N HIS A 53 14.33 -3.58 -0.91
CA HIS A 53 13.71 -3.60 -2.24
C HIS A 53 12.50 -4.54 -2.29
N PHE A 54 12.52 -5.66 -1.57
CA PHE A 54 11.38 -6.57 -1.47
C PHE A 54 10.16 -5.87 -0.85
N PHE A 55 10.33 -5.22 0.30
CA PHE A 55 9.25 -4.46 0.94
C PHE A 55 8.84 -3.25 0.11
N LEU A 56 9.77 -2.56 -0.54
CA LEU A 56 9.47 -1.44 -1.44
C LEU A 56 8.55 -1.89 -2.56
N LEU A 57 8.92 -2.97 -3.25
CA LEU A 57 8.15 -3.53 -4.35
C LEU A 57 6.77 -3.98 -3.87
N LEU A 58 6.69 -4.59 -2.69
CA LEU A 58 5.43 -5.03 -2.10
C LEU A 58 4.49 -3.85 -1.83
N TYR A 59 4.98 -2.75 -1.26
CA TYR A 59 4.18 -1.55 -1.03
C TYR A 59 3.72 -0.91 -2.35
N VAL A 60 4.61 -0.83 -3.36
CA VAL A 60 4.26 -0.30 -4.67
C VAL A 60 3.21 -1.16 -5.38
N CYS A 61 3.41 -2.47 -5.42
CA CYS A 61 2.48 -3.40 -6.05
C CYS A 61 1.12 -3.41 -5.34
N ALA A 62 1.10 -3.43 -4.00
CA ALA A 62 -0.14 -3.37 -3.22
C ALA A 62 -0.87 -2.04 -3.44
N GLY A 63 -0.16 -0.92 -3.37
CA GLY A 63 -0.72 0.40 -3.60
C GLY A 63 -1.29 0.56 -5.02
N LEU A 64 -0.56 0.12 -6.03
CA LEU A 64 -1.04 0.10 -7.42
C LEU A 64 -2.26 -0.81 -7.60
N ALA A 65 -2.23 -2.02 -7.04
CA ALA A 65 -3.35 -2.96 -7.16
C ALA A 65 -4.63 -2.36 -6.53
N LEU A 66 -4.52 -1.71 -5.38
CA LEU A 66 -5.64 -1.02 -4.72
C LEU A 66 -6.15 0.17 -5.54
N CYS A 67 -5.25 0.98 -6.09
CA CYS A 67 -5.63 2.10 -6.95
C CYS A 67 -6.33 1.62 -8.23
N VAL A 68 -5.79 0.59 -8.89
CA VAL A 68 -6.39 -0.02 -10.09
C VAL A 68 -7.75 -0.59 -9.75
N TRP A 69 -7.88 -1.33 -8.64
CA TRP A 69 -9.17 -1.88 -8.22
C TRP A 69 -10.19 -0.79 -7.88
N GLY A 70 -9.75 0.28 -7.20
CA GLY A 70 -10.58 1.45 -6.93
C GLY A 70 -11.04 2.14 -8.21
N LEU A 71 -10.17 2.25 -9.22
CA LEU A 71 -10.50 2.83 -10.51
C LEU A 71 -11.49 1.95 -11.29
N LEU A 72 -11.28 0.64 -11.31
CA LEU A 72 -12.18 -0.32 -11.94
C LEU A 72 -13.55 -0.30 -11.25
N ALA A 73 -13.59 -0.21 -9.93
CA ALA A 73 -14.84 -0.06 -9.17
C ALA A 73 -15.53 1.26 -9.51
N LEU A 74 -14.80 2.39 -9.56
CA LEU A 74 -15.35 3.69 -9.96
C LEU A 74 -15.98 3.67 -11.37
N LEU A 75 -15.40 2.91 -12.29
CA LEU A 75 -15.90 2.74 -13.65
C LEU A 75 -17.03 1.69 -13.75
N GLY A 76 -17.46 1.09 -12.64
CA GLY A 76 -18.48 0.04 -12.61
C GLY A 76 -18.01 -1.30 -13.19
N MET A 77 -16.71 -1.50 -13.38
CA MET A 77 -16.10 -2.70 -13.96
C MET A 77 -15.64 -3.73 -12.91
N ALA A 78 -15.58 -3.35 -11.63
CA ALA A 78 -15.25 -4.25 -10.53
C ALA A 78 -16.32 -4.22 -9.43
N PRO A 79 -16.58 -5.37 -8.77
CA PRO A 79 -17.52 -5.43 -7.67
C PRO A 79 -17.01 -4.68 -6.43
N ASP A 80 -17.95 -4.16 -5.65
CA ASP A 80 -17.66 -3.50 -4.38
C ASP A 80 -16.97 -4.41 -3.37
N LEU A 81 -16.17 -3.80 -2.50
CA LEU A 81 -15.51 -4.50 -1.41
C LEU A 81 -16.59 -5.02 -0.43
N LYS A 82 -16.78 -6.34 -0.41
CA LYS A 82 -17.68 -7.01 0.53
C LYS A 82 -16.94 -7.29 1.83
N TRP A 83 -17.23 -6.52 2.87
CA TRP A 83 -16.84 -6.88 4.23
C TRP A 83 -17.76 -8.00 4.73
N ARG A 84 -17.19 -9.09 5.22
CA ARG A 84 -17.92 -10.20 5.85
C ARG A 84 -18.24 -9.86 7.31
#